data_AF-A0A227JHQ3-F1
#
_entry.id   AF-A0A227JHQ3-F1
#
_cell.length_a   1.000
_cell.length_b   1.000
_cell.length_c   1.000
_cell.angle_alpha   90.00
_cell.angle_beta   90.00
_cell.angle_gamma   90.00
#
_symmetry.space_group_name_H-M   'P 1'
#
loop_
_entity.id
_entity.type
_entity.pdbx_description
1 polymer ?
#
loop_
_entity_poly.entity_id
_entity_poly.type
_entity_poly.pdbx_seq_one_letter_code
_entity_poly.pdbx_strand_id
1 'polypeptide(L)'
;EAVTAYKPLAKVEVPYSTGKFPTTRYCLMEMKPKTGRKHQLRRHMAHLRHPIVGDTSHGDGKHNKLFRNEFDSHRLLLHASELRFVHPFTNEELVMKASIDDTWQQLFTRFEWDEELVK
;
A
#
# COMPACT_ATOMS: atom_id res chain seq x y z
N GLU A 1 12.36 -8.55 17.66
CA GLU A 1 12.41 -7.47 16.65
C GLU A 1 11.45 -7.79 15.50
N ALA A 2 10.93 -6.79 14.79
CA ALA A 2 10.09 -6.94 13.61
C ALA A 2 10.79 -6.28 12.42
N VAL A 3 10.87 -6.97 11.28
CA VAL A 3 11.72 -6.56 10.15
C VAL A 3 10.93 -6.57 8.84
N THR A 4 11.00 -5.46 8.11
CA THR A 4 10.34 -5.27 6.81
C THR A 4 11.30 -4.58 5.85
N ALA A 5 11.53 -5.18 4.68
CA ALA A 5 12.16 -4.46 3.57
C ALA A 5 11.09 -3.68 2.79
N TYR A 6 11.42 -2.50 2.30
CA TYR A 6 10.48 -1.68 1.52
C TYR A 6 11.18 -0.91 0.41
N LYS A 7 10.46 -0.62 -0.67
CA LYS A 7 10.96 0.16 -1.82
C LYS A 7 9.83 0.99 -2.43
N PRO A 8 10.05 2.29 -2.73
CA PRO A 8 9.09 3.08 -3.50
C PRO A 8 9.04 2.61 -4.95
N LEU A 9 7.84 2.41 -5.48
CA LEU A 9 7.59 2.00 -6.87
C LEU A 9 7.16 3.18 -7.75
N ALA A 10 6.24 3.99 -7.25
CA ALA A 10 5.74 5.17 -7.95
C ALA A 10 5.37 6.27 -6.96
N LYS A 11 5.32 7.51 -7.44
CA LYS A 11 4.93 8.69 -6.66
C LYS A 11 3.91 9.49 -7.44
N VAL A 12 3.06 10.20 -6.71
CA VAL A 12 2.09 11.13 -7.30
C VAL A 12 1.93 12.34 -6.39
N GLU A 13 1.74 13.50 -7.00
CA GLU A 13 1.32 14.71 -6.31
C GLU A 13 -0.07 15.08 -6.79
N VAL A 14 -1.00 15.24 -5.86
CA VAL A 14 -2.41 15.50 -6.15
C VAL A 14 -2.77 16.94 -5.77
N PRO A 15 -3.66 17.60 -6.52
CA PRO A 15 -4.04 19.00 -6.33
C PRO A 15 -5.03 19.21 -5.16
N TYR A 16 -4.86 18.44 -4.09
CA TYR A 16 -5.71 18.45 -2.91
C TYR A 16 -4.87 18.71 -1.67
N SER A 17 -5.39 19.52 -0.75
CA SER A 17 -4.71 19.85 0.51
C SER A 17 -5.18 18.97 1.66
N THR A 18 -4.24 18.44 2.45
CA THR A 18 -4.52 17.82 3.77
C THR A 18 -4.03 18.67 4.95
N GLY A 19 -3.62 19.93 4.70
CA GLY A 19 -3.11 20.78 5.77
C GLY A 19 -2.41 22.04 5.27
N LYS A 20 -1.11 22.15 5.55
CA LYS A 20 -0.34 23.39 5.35
C LYS A 20 -0.04 23.71 3.88
N PHE A 21 -0.04 22.71 3.02
CA PHE A 21 0.36 22.84 1.60
C PHE A 21 -0.85 22.76 0.68
N PRO A 22 -0.82 23.43 -0.49
CA PRO A 22 -1.92 23.38 -1.45
C PRO A 22 -2.11 22.00 -2.10
N THR A 23 -1.04 21.21 -2.16
CA THR A 23 -1.00 19.87 -2.75
C THR A 23 -0.60 18.81 -1.72
N THR A 24 -0.84 17.55 -2.04
CA THR A 24 -0.48 16.40 -1.21
C THR A 24 0.26 15.36 -2.04
N ARG A 25 1.24 14.67 -1.44
CA ARG A 25 2.06 13.66 -2.12
C ARG A 25 1.79 12.27 -1.58
N TYR A 26 1.74 11.29 -2.48
CA TYR A 26 1.54 9.88 -2.18
C TYR A 26 2.56 9.01 -2.92
N CYS A 27 2.76 7.79 -2.43
CA CYS A 27 3.73 6.85 -2.98
C CYS A 27 3.15 5.44 -2.95
N LEU A 28 3.30 4.71 -4.06
CA LEU A 28 3.14 3.26 -4.11
C LEU A 28 4.41 2.61 -3.53
N MET A 29 4.25 1.69 -2.60
CA MET A 29 5.36 1.05 -1.88
C MET A 29 5.27 -0.47 -2.00
N GLU A 30 6.35 -1.09 -2.48
CA GLU A 30 6.57 -2.52 -2.30
C GLU A 30 7.05 -2.76 -0.87
N MET A 31 6.49 -3.76 -0.19
CA MET A 31 6.89 -4.14 1.16
C MET A 31 7.02 -5.66 1.29
N LYS A 32 8.16 -6.11 1.82
CA LYS A 32 8.46 -7.54 2.07
C LYS A 32 8.67 -7.76 3.56
N PRO A 33 7.64 -8.21 4.30
CA PRO A 33 7.80 -8.54 5.72
C PRO A 33 8.69 -9.77 5.88
N LYS A 34 9.85 -9.63 6.55
CA LYS A 34 10.71 -10.76 6.93
C LYS A 34 10.23 -11.48 8.20
N THR A 35 9.33 -10.83 8.93
CA THR A 35 8.65 -11.35 10.12
C THR A 35 7.15 -11.09 10.00
N GLY A 36 6.31 -11.85 10.71
CA GLY A 36 4.84 -11.77 10.62
C GLY A 36 4.15 -11.22 11.87
N ARG A 37 4.64 -10.13 12.48
CA ARG A 37 3.99 -9.58 13.69
C ARG A 37 2.67 -8.88 13.36
N LYS A 38 1.75 -8.84 14.34
CA LYS A 38 0.43 -8.20 14.17
C LYS A 38 0.59 -6.74 13.75
N HIS A 39 -0.06 -6.37 12.64
CA HIS A 39 -0.04 -5.03 12.03
C HIS A 39 1.36 -4.49 11.71
N GLN A 40 2.34 -5.36 11.47
CA GLN A 40 3.75 -4.97 11.33
C GLN A 40 3.97 -3.88 10.27
N LEU A 41 3.50 -4.08 9.03
CA LEU A 41 3.66 -3.12 7.93
C LEU A 41 3.05 -1.76 8.27
N ARG A 42 1.81 -1.78 8.77
CA ARG A 42 1.05 -0.60 9.19
C ARG A 42 1.80 0.22 10.24
N ARG A 43 2.29 -0.45 11.30
CA ARG A 43 3.05 0.19 12.39
C ARG A 43 4.40 0.73 11.93
N HIS A 44 5.12 -0.02 11.10
CA HIS A 44 6.42 0.43 10.57
C HIS A 44 6.26 1.69 9.72
N MET A 45 5.29 1.68 8.80
CA MET A 45 5.01 2.82 7.92
C MET A 45 4.54 4.05 8.70
N ALA A 46 3.70 3.87 9.72
CA ALA A 46 3.33 4.95 10.64
C ALA A 46 4.53 5.52 11.41
N HIS A 47 5.43 4.65 11.91
CA HIS A 47 6.64 5.08 12.62
C HIS A 47 7.59 5.88 11.73
N LEU A 48 7.68 5.55 10.44
CA LEU A 48 8.45 6.29 9.43
C LEU A 48 7.77 7.61 8.99
N ARG A 49 6.61 7.96 9.56
CA ARG A 49 5.76 9.10 9.15
C ARG A 49 5.28 9.00 7.69
N HIS A 50 5.10 7.77 7.22
CA HIS A 50 4.50 7.44 5.93
C HIS A 50 3.33 6.46 6.12
N PRO A 51 2.29 6.81 6.93
CA PRO A 51 1.19 5.90 7.21
C PRO A 51 0.47 5.41 5.95
N ILE A 52 -0.03 4.17 6.01
CA ILE A 52 -0.81 3.59 4.91
C ILE A 52 -2.19 4.25 4.86
N VAL A 53 -2.60 4.65 3.66
CA VAL A 53 -3.91 5.25 3.42
C VAL A 53 -5.03 4.23 3.69
N GLY A 54 -6.10 4.69 4.33
CA GLY A 54 -7.24 3.86 4.74
C GLY A 54 -7.01 3.12 6.05
N ASP A 55 -5.85 3.27 6.70
CA ASP A 55 -5.62 2.73 8.04
C ASP A 55 -6.32 3.58 9.11
N THR A 56 -7.27 2.99 9.84
CA THR A 56 -8.03 3.68 10.89
C THR A 56 -7.34 3.69 12.26
N SER A 57 -6.34 2.84 12.47
CA SER A 57 -5.67 2.68 13.78
C SER A 57 -4.27 3.31 13.81
N HIS A 58 -3.56 3.26 12.69
CA HIS A 58 -2.18 3.74 12.55
C HIS A 58 -2.03 4.73 11.39
N GLY A 59 -3.13 5.13 10.74
CA GLY A 59 -3.13 6.07 9.64
C GLY A 59 -3.41 7.52 10.04
N ASP A 60 -3.60 8.37 9.04
CA ASP A 60 -4.00 9.77 9.23
C ASP A 60 -5.41 9.99 8.67
N GLY A 61 -6.33 10.40 9.55
CA GLY A 61 -7.73 10.62 9.22
C GLY A 61 -7.96 11.66 8.11
N LYS A 62 -7.06 12.65 7.94
CA LYS A 62 -7.17 13.66 6.87
C LYS A 62 -6.94 13.03 5.51
N HIS A 63 -5.89 12.23 5.38
CA HIS A 63 -5.58 11.51 4.14
C HIS A 63 -6.64 10.45 3.84
N ASN A 64 -7.16 9.76 4.86
CA ASN A 64 -8.26 8.80 4.69
C ASN A 64 -9.56 9.49 4.24
N LYS A 65 -9.87 10.68 4.77
CA LYS A 65 -11.03 11.45 4.32
C LYS A 65 -10.87 11.93 2.88
N LEU A 66 -9.68 12.42 2.51
CA LEU A 66 -9.38 12.81 1.14
C LEU A 66 -9.57 11.64 0.17
N PHE A 67 -9.02 10.45 0.48
CA PHE A 67 -9.18 9.29 -0.39
C PHE A 67 -10.62 8.81 -0.55
N ARG A 68 -11.43 8.91 0.51
CA ARG A 68 -12.86 8.61 0.41
C ARG A 68 -13.62 9.61 -0.45
N ASN A 69 -13.29 10.89 -0.32
CA ASN A 69 -14.05 11.96 -0.98
C ASN A 69 -13.64 12.15 -2.44
N GLU A 70 -12.34 12.10 -2.74
CA GLU A 70 -11.79 12.47 -4.06
C GLU A 70 -11.45 11.25 -4.92
N PHE A 71 -11.25 10.07 -4.31
CA PHE A 71 -10.79 8.87 -4.99
C PHE A 71 -11.67 7.63 -4.73
N ASP A 72 -12.83 7.80 -4.11
CA ASP A 72 -13.80 6.73 -3.79
C ASP A 72 -13.18 5.49 -3.09
N SER A 73 -12.12 5.69 -2.32
CA SER A 73 -11.39 4.61 -1.65
C SER A 73 -11.76 4.52 -0.17
N HIS A 74 -12.57 3.53 0.20
CA HIS A 74 -13.16 3.37 1.55
C HIS A 74 -12.48 2.33 2.45
N ARG A 75 -11.33 1.82 2.06
CA ARG A 75 -10.64 0.71 2.75
C ARG A 75 -9.15 0.95 2.91
N LEU A 76 -8.51 0.07 3.68
CA LEU A 76 -7.06 0.03 3.81
C LEU A 76 -6.40 -0.32 2.47
N LEU A 77 -5.54 0.57 1.97
CA LEU A 77 -4.73 0.36 0.77
C LEU A 77 -3.48 -0.46 1.10
N LEU A 78 -3.70 -1.71 1.49
CA LEU A 78 -2.65 -2.72 1.70
C LEU A 78 -3.07 -4.02 1.02
N HIS A 79 -2.32 -4.42 0.00
CA HIS A 79 -2.60 -5.60 -0.81
C HIS A 79 -1.47 -6.62 -0.68
N ALA A 80 -1.82 -7.90 -0.50
CA ALA A 80 -0.86 -9.00 -0.53
C ALA A 80 -0.74 -9.52 -1.97
N SER A 81 0.15 -8.90 -2.75
CA SER A 81 0.28 -9.16 -4.19
C SER A 81 0.93 -10.50 -4.54
N GLU A 82 1.89 -10.97 -3.74
CA GLU A 82 2.62 -12.23 -3.97
C GLU A 82 2.80 -13.01 -2.67
N LEU A 83 2.62 -14.33 -2.75
CA LEU A 83 3.04 -15.29 -1.73
C LEU A 83 3.93 -16.36 -2.37
N ARG A 84 5.11 -16.55 -1.79
CA ARG A 84 6.12 -17.52 -2.24
C ARG A 84 6.53 -18.43 -1.08
N PHE A 85 6.43 -19.73 -1.28
CA PHE A 85 6.86 -20.73 -0.30
C PHE A 85 7.14 -22.07 -0.96
N VAL A 86 7.88 -22.94 -0.26
CA VAL A 86 8.09 -24.32 -0.68
C VAL A 86 6.88 -25.16 -0.29
N HIS A 87 6.25 -25.81 -1.26
CA HIS A 87 5.08 -26.63 -1.02
C HIS A 87 5.45 -27.83 -0.12
N PRO A 88 4.74 -28.05 1.01
CA PRO A 88 5.19 -28.96 2.07
C PRO A 88 5.19 -30.45 1.69
N PHE A 89 4.50 -30.84 0.62
CA PHE A 89 4.42 -32.24 0.17
C PHE A 89 5.24 -32.52 -1.09
N THR A 90 5.35 -31.55 -1.99
CA THR A 90 6.06 -31.73 -3.27
C THR A 90 7.49 -31.19 -3.22
N ASN A 91 7.83 -30.36 -2.23
CA ASN A 91 9.08 -29.60 -2.13
C ASN A 91 9.37 -28.69 -3.33
N GLU A 92 8.36 -28.40 -4.15
CA GLU A 92 8.46 -27.47 -5.26
C GLU A 92 8.20 -26.04 -4.78
N GLU A 93 8.85 -25.08 -5.43
CA GLU A 93 8.60 -23.66 -5.18
C GLU A 93 7.23 -23.28 -5.75
N LEU A 94 6.34 -22.79 -4.89
CA LEU A 94 5.05 -22.25 -5.27
C LEU A 94 5.10 -20.72 -5.22
N VAL A 95 4.66 -20.08 -6.30
CA VAL A 95 4.46 -18.63 -6.38
C VAL A 95 3.01 -18.36 -6.73
N MET A 96 2.29 -17.71 -5.83
CA MET A 96 0.92 -17.27 -6.05
C MET A 96 0.89 -15.75 -6.13
N LYS A 97 0.19 -15.23 -7.14
CA LYS A 97 0.00 -13.80 -7.34
C LYS A 97 -1.48 -13.46 -7.28
N ALA A 98 -1.80 -12.36 -6.62
CA ALA A 98 -3.16 -11.84 -6.52
C ALA A 98 -3.27 -10.53 -7.31
N SER A 99 -4.21 -10.50 -8.25
CA SER A 99 -4.52 -9.28 -9.00
C SER A 99 -5.05 -8.18 -8.07
N ILE A 100 -4.81 -6.93 -8.47
CA ILE A 100 -5.43 -5.78 -7.83
C ILE A 100 -6.92 -5.72 -8.19
N ASP A 101 -7.74 -5.20 -7.27
CA ASP A 101 -9.17 -4.99 -7.51
C ASP A 101 -9.47 -3.61 -8.09
N ASP A 102 -10.75 -3.36 -8.37
CA ASP A 102 -11.24 -2.15 -9.03
C ASP A 102 -10.81 -0.86 -8.32
N THR A 103 -10.76 -0.84 -6.98
CA THR A 103 -10.29 0.35 -6.23
C THR A 103 -8.85 0.69 -6.59
N TRP A 104 -7.98 -0.31 -6.66
CA TRP A 104 -6.59 -0.08 -7.06
C TRP A 104 -6.48 0.27 -8.54
N GLN A 105 -7.21 -0.40 -9.44
CA GLN A 105 -7.19 -0.11 -10.88
C GLN A 105 -7.61 1.34 -11.17
N GLN A 106 -8.65 1.83 -10.49
CA GLN A 106 -9.08 3.23 -10.59
C GLN A 106 -8.00 4.21 -10.13
N LEU A 107 -7.32 3.90 -9.01
CA LEU A 107 -6.21 4.73 -8.51
C LEU A 107 -5.03 4.73 -9.48
N PHE A 108 -4.68 3.58 -10.07
CA PHE A 108 -3.60 3.45 -11.05
C PHE A 108 -3.90 4.29 -12.28
N THR A 109 -5.13 4.18 -12.80
CA THR A 109 -5.62 5.01 -13.90
C THR A 109 -5.55 6.50 -13.55
N ARG A 110 -6.03 6.88 -12.35
CA ARG A 110 -6.10 8.29 -11.92
C ARG A 110 -4.74 8.94 -11.69
N PHE A 111 -3.76 8.15 -11.23
CA PHE A 111 -2.41 8.60 -10.94
C PHE A 111 -1.42 8.35 -12.08
N GLU A 112 -1.92 7.82 -13.21
CA GLU A 112 -1.11 7.48 -14.38
C GLU A 112 0.05 6.53 -14.02
N TRP A 113 -0.24 5.58 -13.13
CA TRP A 113 0.71 4.54 -12.73
C TRP A 113 0.56 3.31 -13.61
N ASP A 114 1.69 2.68 -13.92
CA ASP A 114 1.71 1.43 -14.66
C ASP A 114 1.32 0.25 -13.77
N GLU A 115 0.33 -0.54 -14.19
CA GLU A 115 -0.09 -1.76 -13.49
C GLU A 115 1.01 -2.81 -13.41
N GLU A 116 2.01 -2.76 -14.30
CA GLU A 116 3.20 -3.62 -14.25
C GLU A 116 4.01 -3.47 -12.95
N LEU A 117 3.82 -2.37 -12.22
CA LEU A 117 4.45 -2.15 -10.92
C LEU A 117 3.97 -3.14 -9.84
N VAL A 118 2.81 -3.79 -10.03
CA VAL A 118 2.22 -4.74 -9.05
C VAL A 118 2.07 -6.15 -9.63
N LYS A 119 2.56 -6.38 -10.87
CA LYS A 119 2.52 -7.69 -11.52
C LYS A 119 3.54 -8.68 -10.97
#